data_AF-A0A1V3MYI7-F1
#
_entry.id   AF-A0A1V3MYI7-F1
#
_cell.length_a   1.000
_cell.length_b   1.000
_cell.length_c   1.000
_cell.angle_alpha   90.00
_cell.angle_beta   90.00
_cell.angle_gamma   90.00
#
_symmetry.space_group_name_H-M   'P 1'
#
loop_
_entity.id
_entity.type
_entity.pdbx_description
1 polymer ?
#
loop_
_entity_poly.entity_id
_entity_poly.type
_entity_poly.pdbx_seq_one_letter_code
_entity_poly.pdbx_strand_id
1 'polypeptide(L)'
;MTTANNVQTIAEKVKSFAMGFIGAFFLALGVSYFSEQSSYRVPRILLPVYEFLGNIGLAIGLLILGGILLYYAYIKFKKYGGRPVIMLIVLPLFTLLAFGINTLFNNNQSGKSAQNRQATEQVGNANRPELNNEKAEKYLDKLENLFAEMTKAKERADENRFKLLETQFLDLGTELAIIIPELAKTDQYPSFIEYNAYVSNKIQKMRMN
;
A
#
# COMPACT_ATOMS: atom_id res chain seq x y z
N MET A 1 -34.33 -37.49 -1.70
CA MET A 1 -33.14 -37.04 -2.47
C MET A 1 -33.26 -35.60 -2.98
N THR A 2 -33.83 -34.66 -2.21
CA THR A 2 -34.19 -33.30 -2.70
C THR A 2 -33.46 -32.17 -1.98
N THR A 3 -33.08 -32.35 -0.71
CA THR A 3 -32.40 -31.32 0.10
C THR A 3 -30.93 -31.15 -0.26
N ALA A 4 -30.18 -32.24 -0.45
CA ALA A 4 -28.75 -32.19 -0.79
C ALA A 4 -28.47 -31.49 -2.12
N ASN A 5 -29.29 -31.77 -3.15
CA ASN A 5 -29.18 -31.12 -4.47
C ASN A 5 -29.49 -29.61 -4.42
N ASN A 6 -30.44 -29.20 -3.56
CA ASN A 6 -30.77 -27.79 -3.36
C ASN A 6 -29.66 -27.03 -2.64
N VAL A 7 -29.08 -27.62 -1.59
CA VAL A 7 -27.95 -27.01 -0.87
C VAL A 7 -26.73 -26.86 -1.76
N GLN A 8 -26.40 -27.89 -2.57
CA GLN A 8 -25.30 -27.82 -3.52
C GLN A 8 -25.51 -26.73 -4.57
N THR A 9 -26.73 -26.60 -5.10
CA THR A 9 -27.08 -25.56 -6.08
C THR A 9 -26.97 -24.15 -5.51
N ILE A 10 -27.39 -23.94 -4.26
CA ILE A 10 -27.24 -22.66 -3.56
C ILE A 10 -25.77 -22.35 -3.32
N ALA A 11 -24.99 -23.32 -2.85
CA ALA A 11 -23.56 -23.14 -2.60
C ALA A 11 -22.80 -22.74 -3.88
N GLU A 12 -23.10 -23.36 -5.01
CA GLU A 12 -22.46 -23.02 -6.28
C GLU A 12 -22.89 -21.64 -6.81
N LYS A 13 -24.12 -21.20 -6.53
CA LYS A 13 -24.57 -19.82 -6.80
C LYS A 13 -23.79 -18.80 -5.97
N VAL A 14 -23.62 -19.04 -4.66
CA VAL A 14 -22.82 -18.16 -3.78
C VAL A 14 -21.36 -18.10 -4.22
N LYS A 15 -20.75 -19.24 -4.58
CA LYS A 15 -19.38 -19.27 -5.13
C LYS A 15 -19.27 -18.45 -6.41
N SER A 16 -20.31 -18.48 -7.26
CA SER A 16 -20.34 -17.70 -8.49
C SER A 16 -20.42 -16.19 -8.19
N PHE A 17 -21.19 -15.78 -7.19
CA PHE A 17 -21.19 -14.39 -6.71
C PHE A 17 -19.83 -13.97 -6.15
N ALA A 18 -19.20 -14.79 -5.30
CA ALA A 18 -17.87 -14.52 -4.76
C ALA A 18 -16.82 -14.34 -5.88
N MET A 19 -16.85 -15.20 -6.89
CA MET A 19 -15.98 -15.10 -8.06
C MET A 19 -16.23 -13.80 -8.85
N GLY A 20 -17.50 -13.43 -9.03
CA GLY A 20 -17.88 -12.16 -9.65
C GLY A 20 -17.44 -10.94 -8.85
N PHE A 21 -17.52 -10.98 -7.52
CA PHE A 21 -17.03 -9.92 -6.64
C PHE A 21 -15.53 -9.71 -6.74
N ILE A 22 -14.76 -10.80 -6.74
CA ILE A 22 -13.30 -10.73 -6.92
C ILE A 22 -12.97 -10.15 -8.30
N GLY A 23 -13.68 -10.58 -9.34
CA GLY A 23 -13.50 -10.04 -10.69
C GLY A 23 -13.82 -8.54 -10.79
N ALA A 24 -14.95 -8.11 -10.20
CA ALA A 24 -15.35 -6.71 -10.10
C ALA A 24 -14.31 -5.85 -9.36
N PHE A 25 -13.76 -6.38 -8.27
CA PHE A 25 -12.72 -5.71 -7.51
C PHE A 25 -11.43 -5.54 -8.32
N PHE A 26 -11.02 -6.56 -9.08
CA PHE A 26 -9.87 -6.47 -9.98
C PHE A 26 -10.09 -5.49 -11.13
N LEU A 27 -11.30 -5.40 -11.68
CA LEU A 27 -11.62 -4.34 -12.64
C LEU A 27 -11.45 -2.95 -12.02
N ALA A 28 -12.02 -2.73 -10.82
CA ALA A 28 -11.93 -1.45 -10.12
C ALA A 28 -10.47 -1.06 -9.79
N LEU A 29 -9.66 -2.04 -9.36
CA LEU A 29 -8.23 -1.84 -9.13
C LEU A 29 -7.48 -1.57 -10.44
N GLY A 30 -7.74 -2.34 -11.49
CA GLY A 30 -7.13 -2.14 -12.81
C GLY A 30 -7.37 -0.73 -13.34
N VAL A 31 -8.61 -0.21 -13.22
CA VAL A 31 -8.93 1.18 -13.57
C VAL A 31 -8.15 2.17 -12.72
N SER A 32 -8.04 1.94 -11.40
CA SER A 32 -7.28 2.82 -10.52
C SER A 32 -5.78 2.89 -10.89
N TYR A 33 -5.21 1.82 -11.43
CA TYR A 33 -3.79 1.74 -11.79
C TYR A 33 -3.42 2.45 -13.11
N PHE A 34 -4.39 2.94 -13.87
CA PHE A 34 -4.12 3.90 -14.95
C PHE A 34 -3.80 5.30 -14.45
N SER A 35 -4.13 5.62 -13.19
CA SER A 35 -3.73 6.87 -12.55
C SER A 35 -2.41 6.72 -11.81
N GLU A 36 -1.57 7.75 -11.87
CA GLU A 36 -0.33 7.77 -11.10
C GLU A 36 -0.64 7.78 -9.59
N GLN A 37 -0.17 6.75 -8.88
CA GLN A 37 -0.31 6.60 -7.43
C GLN A 37 1.06 6.69 -6.76
N SER A 38 1.11 7.28 -5.56
CA SER A 38 2.33 7.40 -4.76
C SER A 38 2.81 6.06 -4.18
N SER A 39 1.95 5.04 -4.13
CA SER A 39 2.29 3.68 -3.73
C SER A 39 1.35 2.69 -4.42
N TYR A 40 1.92 1.80 -5.23
CA TYR A 40 1.17 0.78 -5.95
C TYR A 40 1.04 -0.48 -5.07
N ARG A 41 -0.19 -0.92 -4.78
CA ARG A 41 -0.44 -2.20 -4.08
C ARG A 41 -0.46 -3.36 -5.07
N VAL A 42 0.73 -3.75 -5.53
CA VAL A 42 0.89 -4.83 -6.50
C VAL A 42 0.59 -6.20 -5.85
N PRO A 43 -0.41 -6.95 -6.34
CA PRO A 43 -0.60 -8.33 -5.89
C PRO A 43 0.62 -9.17 -6.29
N ARG A 44 1.11 -10.03 -5.38
CA ARG A 44 2.32 -10.85 -5.62
C ARG A 44 2.29 -11.70 -6.90
N ILE A 45 1.10 -12.08 -7.36
CA ILE A 45 0.91 -12.86 -8.59
C ILE A 45 1.22 -12.02 -9.85
N LEU A 46 1.06 -10.70 -9.77
CA LEU A 46 1.29 -9.74 -10.84
C LEU A 46 2.62 -8.99 -10.70
N LEU A 47 3.43 -9.33 -9.69
CA LEU A 47 4.76 -8.76 -9.48
C LEU A 47 5.70 -8.93 -10.70
N PRO A 48 5.79 -10.11 -11.36
CA PRO A 48 6.60 -10.23 -12.58
C PRO A 48 6.05 -9.41 -13.76
N VAL A 49 4.72 -9.21 -13.82
CA VAL A 49 4.09 -8.38 -14.86
C VAL A 49 4.39 -6.90 -14.61
N TYR A 50 4.38 -6.48 -13.35
CA TYR A 50 4.73 -5.13 -12.92
C TYR A 50 6.19 -4.80 -13.18
N GLU A 51 7.12 -5.72 -12.89
CA GLU A 51 8.55 -5.52 -13.17
C GLU A 51 8.84 -5.41 -14.67
N PHE A 52 8.06 -6.08 -15.53
CA PHE A 52 8.28 -6.09 -16.97
C PHE A 52 7.57 -4.95 -17.73
N LEU A 53 6.32 -4.63 -17.37
CA LEU A 53 5.45 -3.70 -18.10
C LEU A 53 5.01 -2.48 -17.26
N GLY A 54 5.49 -2.37 -16.03
CA GLY A 54 5.14 -1.28 -15.12
C GLY A 54 3.66 -1.23 -14.75
N ASN A 55 3.20 -0.03 -14.38
CA ASN A 55 1.83 0.22 -13.93
C ASN A 55 0.78 -0.11 -15.00
N ILE A 56 1.10 0.20 -16.26
CA ILE A 56 0.20 -0.01 -17.40
C ILE A 56 -0.02 -1.50 -17.63
N GLY A 57 1.04 -2.31 -17.59
CA GLY A 57 0.91 -3.76 -17.71
C GLY A 57 0.12 -4.39 -16.56
N LEU A 58 0.31 -3.88 -15.35
CA LEU A 58 -0.44 -4.34 -14.19
C LEU A 58 -1.93 -3.95 -14.28
N ALA A 59 -2.24 -2.74 -14.75
CA ALA A 59 -3.61 -2.28 -14.98
C ALA A 59 -4.32 -3.16 -16.02
N ILE A 60 -3.67 -3.41 -17.16
CA ILE A 60 -4.21 -4.28 -18.22
C ILE A 60 -4.35 -5.73 -17.70
N GLY A 61 -3.37 -6.24 -16.96
CA GLY A 61 -3.41 -7.57 -16.38
C GLY A 61 -4.59 -7.76 -15.42
N LEU A 62 -4.85 -6.78 -14.55
CA LEU A 62 -6.00 -6.80 -13.65
C LEU A 62 -7.34 -6.67 -14.38
N LEU A 63 -7.41 -5.87 -15.45
CA LEU A 63 -8.61 -5.78 -16.27
C LEU A 63 -8.94 -7.11 -16.95
N ILE A 64 -7.94 -7.76 -17.54
CA ILE A 64 -8.11 -9.06 -18.20
C ILE A 64 -8.50 -10.13 -17.18
N LEU A 65 -7.79 -10.20 -16.04
CA LEU A 65 -8.07 -11.16 -14.98
C LEU A 65 -9.48 -10.95 -14.41
N GLY A 66 -9.87 -9.70 -14.15
CA GLY A 66 -11.19 -9.33 -13.68
C GLY A 66 -12.30 -9.70 -14.66
N GLY A 67 -12.09 -9.44 -15.96
CA GLY A 67 -13.01 -9.82 -17.03
C GLY A 67 -13.20 -11.34 -17.15
N ILE A 68 -12.11 -12.11 -17.08
CA ILE A 68 -12.16 -13.58 -17.11
C ILE A 68 -12.96 -14.12 -15.91
N LEU A 69 -12.70 -13.61 -14.71
CA LEU A 69 -13.41 -14.00 -13.49
C LEU A 69 -14.91 -13.70 -13.57
N LEU A 70 -15.28 -12.53 -14.10
CA LEU A 70 -16.68 -12.16 -14.33
C LEU A 70 -17.37 -13.07 -15.34
N TYR A 71 -16.67 -13.42 -16.43
CA TYR A 71 -17.19 -14.34 -17.44
C TYR A 71 -17.41 -15.76 -16.88
N TYR A 72 -16.46 -16.28 -16.11
CA TYR A 72 -16.60 -17.58 -15.45
C TYR A 72 -17.69 -17.57 -14.37
N ALA A 73 -17.80 -16.48 -13.60
CA ALA A 73 -18.87 -16.28 -12.64
C ALA A 73 -20.24 -16.34 -13.32
N TYR A 74 -20.39 -15.67 -14.48
CA TYR A 74 -21.61 -15.69 -15.28
C TYR A 74 -21.97 -17.10 -15.79
N ILE A 75 -21.03 -17.81 -16.40
CA ILE A 75 -21.26 -19.17 -16.91
C ILE A 75 -21.67 -20.09 -15.75
N LYS A 76 -20.96 -20.00 -14.63
CA LYS A 76 -21.20 -20.84 -13.47
C LYS A 76 -22.59 -20.56 -12.87
N PHE A 77 -22.96 -19.29 -12.72
CA PHE A 77 -24.27 -18.93 -12.21
C PHE A 77 -25.41 -19.40 -13.11
N LYS A 78 -25.26 -19.28 -14.44
CA LYS A 78 -26.22 -19.81 -15.42
C LYS A 78 -26.33 -21.34 -15.34
N LYS A 79 -25.20 -22.05 -15.22
CA LYS A 79 -25.12 -23.51 -15.16
C LYS A 79 -25.89 -24.10 -13.97
N TYR A 80 -25.92 -23.40 -12.84
CA TYR A 80 -26.64 -23.82 -11.63
C TYR A 80 -28.04 -23.20 -11.51
N GLY A 81 -28.66 -22.77 -12.62
CA GLY A 81 -30.05 -22.29 -12.63
C GLY A 81 -30.24 -20.93 -11.96
N GLY A 82 -29.22 -20.08 -11.95
CA GLY A 82 -29.34 -18.67 -11.61
C GLY A 82 -29.93 -17.87 -12.77
N ARG A 83 -30.70 -16.80 -12.48
CA ARG A 83 -31.21 -15.89 -13.51
C ARG A 83 -30.11 -14.90 -13.90
N PRO A 84 -29.52 -14.97 -15.11
CA PRO A 84 -28.36 -14.17 -15.50
C PRO A 84 -28.58 -12.65 -15.39
N VAL A 85 -29.84 -12.20 -15.53
CA VAL A 85 -30.25 -10.80 -15.31
C VAL A 85 -29.88 -10.29 -13.92
N ILE A 86 -29.93 -11.13 -12.89
CA ILE A 86 -29.55 -10.74 -11.52
C ILE A 86 -28.06 -10.40 -11.45
N MET A 87 -27.20 -11.17 -12.12
CA MET A 87 -25.77 -10.88 -12.17
C MET A 87 -25.48 -9.59 -12.96
N LEU A 88 -26.21 -9.36 -14.05
CA LEU A 88 -26.09 -8.14 -14.85
C LEU A 88 -26.51 -6.87 -14.11
N ILE A 89 -27.32 -6.98 -13.06
CA ILE A 89 -27.70 -5.83 -12.22
C ILE A 89 -26.75 -5.70 -11.03
N VAL A 90 -26.47 -6.80 -10.33
CA VAL A 90 -25.69 -6.78 -9.08
C VAL A 90 -24.22 -6.47 -9.32
N LEU A 91 -23.60 -7.03 -10.37
CA LEU A 91 -22.16 -6.84 -10.61
C LEU A 91 -21.81 -5.39 -11.00
N PRO A 92 -22.55 -4.69 -11.88
CA PRO A 92 -22.30 -3.28 -12.17
C PRO A 92 -22.56 -2.38 -10.97
N LEU A 93 -23.61 -2.65 -10.21
CA LEU A 93 -23.90 -1.90 -8.99
C LEU A 93 -22.73 -2.03 -8.01
N PHE A 94 -22.16 -3.22 -7.91
CA PHE A 94 -21.04 -3.49 -7.00
C PHE A 94 -19.70 -2.99 -7.51
N THR A 95 -19.42 -3.00 -8.82
CA THR A 95 -18.23 -2.32 -9.37
C THR A 95 -18.31 -0.82 -9.13
N LEU A 96 -19.48 -0.20 -9.29
CA LEU A 96 -19.68 1.22 -8.96
C LEU A 96 -19.48 1.49 -7.46
N LEU A 97 -19.98 0.59 -6.60
CA LEU A 97 -19.82 0.69 -5.15
C LEU A 97 -18.36 0.50 -4.72
N ALA A 98 -17.66 -0.49 -5.29
CA ALA A 98 -16.24 -0.74 -5.08
C ALA A 98 -15.37 0.40 -5.61
N PHE A 99 -15.74 0.97 -6.77
CA PHE A 99 -15.09 2.16 -7.32
C PHE A 99 -15.31 3.35 -6.39
N GLY A 100 -16.54 3.62 -5.96
CA GLY A 100 -16.88 4.70 -5.02
C GLY A 100 -16.16 4.56 -3.68
N ILE A 101 -16.09 3.35 -3.12
CA ILE A 101 -15.28 3.04 -1.93
C ILE A 101 -13.81 3.32 -2.24
N ASN A 102 -13.24 2.80 -3.32
CA ASN A 102 -11.85 3.09 -3.68
C ASN A 102 -11.61 4.58 -3.89
N THR A 103 -12.54 5.34 -4.47
CA THR A 103 -12.39 6.78 -4.67
C THR A 103 -12.50 7.54 -3.34
N LEU A 104 -13.35 7.12 -2.41
CA LEU A 104 -13.45 7.68 -1.06
C LEU A 104 -12.21 7.35 -0.21
N PHE A 105 -11.70 6.12 -0.28
CA PHE A 105 -10.48 5.71 0.40
C PHE A 105 -9.24 6.36 -0.23
N ASN A 106 -9.18 6.51 -1.56
CA ASN A 106 -8.14 7.30 -2.23
C ASN A 106 -8.26 8.79 -1.90
N ASN A 107 -9.46 9.39 -1.91
CA ASN A 107 -9.63 10.80 -1.55
C ASN A 107 -9.35 11.06 -0.06
N ASN A 108 -9.61 10.09 0.83
CA ASN A 108 -9.15 10.16 2.22
C ASN A 108 -7.63 9.97 2.33
N GLN A 109 -6.98 9.28 1.38
CA GLN A 109 -5.53 9.32 1.22
C GLN A 109 -5.04 10.62 0.58
N SER A 110 -5.79 11.27 -0.32
CA SER A 110 -5.46 12.55 -0.94
C SER A 110 -5.65 13.72 0.04
N GLY A 111 -6.64 13.65 0.94
CA GLY A 111 -6.80 14.55 2.08
C GLY A 111 -5.69 14.35 3.12
N LYS A 112 -5.26 13.09 3.36
CA LYS A 112 -4.05 12.79 4.13
C LYS A 112 -2.76 13.17 3.39
N SER A 113 -2.78 13.30 2.05
CA SER A 113 -1.64 13.75 1.24
C SER A 113 -1.52 15.26 1.21
N ALA A 114 -2.62 16.01 1.29
CA ALA A 114 -2.60 17.46 1.49
C ALA A 114 -2.16 17.83 2.92
N GLN A 115 -2.64 17.09 3.92
CA GLN A 115 -2.18 17.25 5.31
C GLN A 115 -0.74 16.73 5.50
N ASN A 116 -0.33 15.66 4.80
CA ASN A 116 1.08 15.25 4.76
C ASN A 116 1.96 16.22 3.98
N ARG A 117 1.49 16.89 2.91
CA ARG A 117 2.28 17.92 2.20
C ARG A 117 2.52 19.15 3.08
N GLN A 118 1.53 19.58 3.86
CA GLN A 118 1.73 20.61 4.88
C GLN A 118 2.62 20.16 6.04
N ALA A 119 2.55 18.89 6.47
CA ALA A 119 3.52 18.34 7.42
C ALA A 119 4.94 18.23 6.81
N THR A 120 5.08 17.95 5.51
CA THR A 120 6.39 17.86 4.84
C THR A 120 7.04 19.25 4.69
N GLU A 121 6.25 20.31 4.59
CA GLU A 121 6.74 21.70 4.61
C GLU A 121 7.06 22.22 6.02
N GLN A 122 6.39 21.72 7.07
CA GLN A 122 6.73 22.05 8.46
C GLN A 122 7.96 21.31 8.99
N VAL A 123 8.32 20.18 8.38
CA VAL A 123 9.52 19.38 8.67
C VAL A 123 10.78 20.02 8.04
N GLY A 124 10.87 21.35 8.04
CA GLY A 124 12.05 22.12 7.65
C GLY A 124 13.04 22.35 8.80
N ASN A 125 12.53 22.44 10.04
CA ASN A 125 13.28 22.83 11.24
C ASN A 125 12.79 22.07 12.49
N ALA A 126 12.81 20.74 12.49
CA ALA A 126 12.57 19.98 13.72
C ALA A 126 13.83 20.01 14.59
N ASN A 127 13.73 20.56 15.81
CA ASN A 127 14.81 20.49 16.79
C ASN A 127 14.87 19.07 17.39
N ARG A 128 16.07 18.60 17.71
CA ARG A 128 16.25 17.32 18.38
C ARG A 128 15.51 17.35 19.74
N PRO A 129 14.56 16.44 19.99
CA PRO A 129 13.85 16.39 21.26
C PRO A 129 14.75 15.79 22.34
N GLU A 130 14.62 16.27 23.58
CA GLU A 130 15.18 15.60 24.75
C GLU A 130 14.21 14.49 25.19
N LEU A 131 14.67 13.24 25.15
CA LEU A 131 13.86 12.07 25.45
C LEU A 131 14.29 11.44 26.77
N ASN A 132 13.31 11.02 27.57
CA ASN A 132 13.56 10.31 28.84
C ASN A 132 13.72 8.79 28.62
N ASN A 133 13.82 8.35 27.36
CA ASN A 133 13.98 6.96 26.97
C ASN A 133 15.36 6.76 26.31
N GLU A 134 16.26 6.06 27.02
CA GLU A 134 17.64 5.81 26.57
C GLU A 134 17.70 5.07 25.22
N LYS A 135 16.77 4.14 24.95
CA LYS A 135 16.73 3.43 23.66
C LYS A 135 16.37 4.37 22.52
N ALA A 136 15.45 5.31 22.78
CA ALA A 136 15.03 6.30 21.80
C ALA A 136 16.13 7.32 21.49
N GLU A 137 16.84 7.80 22.52
CA GLU A 137 18.03 8.66 22.34
C GLU A 137 19.10 7.95 21.51
N LYS A 138 19.43 6.71 21.89
CA LYS A 138 20.44 5.91 21.18
C LYS A 138 20.04 5.62 19.73
N TYR A 139 18.75 5.48 19.47
CA TYR A 139 18.24 5.35 18.10
C TYR A 139 18.41 6.64 17.30
N LEU A 140 18.07 7.81 17.88
CA LEU A 140 18.28 9.09 17.21
C LEU A 140 19.76 9.35 16.93
N ASP A 141 20.65 9.02 17.87
CA ASP A 141 22.10 9.10 17.65
C ASP A 141 22.57 8.25 16.47
N LYS A 142 22.07 7.01 16.36
CA LYS A 142 22.40 6.15 15.22
C LYS A 142 21.87 6.72 13.91
N LEU A 143 20.64 7.22 13.92
CA LEU A 143 20.00 7.80 12.74
C LEU A 143 20.75 9.05 12.25
N GLU A 144 21.14 9.93 13.16
CA GLU A 144 21.92 11.14 12.86
C GLU A 144 23.32 10.81 12.35
N ASN A 145 24.02 9.88 13.01
CA ASN A 145 25.34 9.42 12.56
C ASN A 145 25.26 8.80 11.18
N LEU A 146 24.23 7.99 10.91
CA LEU A 146 24.03 7.38 9.60
C LEU A 146 23.76 8.43 8.53
N PHE A 147 22.92 9.44 8.81
CA PHE A 147 22.70 10.56 7.91
C PHE A 147 24.00 11.32 7.60
N ALA A 148 24.83 11.60 8.62
CA ALA A 148 26.11 12.26 8.45
C ALA A 148 27.09 11.44 7.58
N GLU A 149 27.17 10.13 7.81
CA GLU A 149 28.03 9.23 7.03
C GLU A 149 27.53 9.06 5.60
N MET A 150 26.22 9.00 5.37
CA MET A 150 25.64 8.98 4.03
C MET A 150 25.94 10.27 3.26
N THR A 151 25.87 11.41 3.94
CA THR A 151 26.22 12.71 3.36
C THR A 151 27.68 12.72 2.91
N LYS A 152 28.61 12.30 3.78
CA LYS A 152 30.04 12.20 3.44
C LYS A 152 30.31 11.23 2.29
N ALA A 153 29.65 10.06 2.29
CA ALA A 153 29.80 9.07 1.23
C ALA A 153 29.35 9.66 -0.12
N LYS A 154 28.24 10.41 -0.12
CA LYS A 154 27.73 11.08 -1.32
C LYS A 154 28.64 12.21 -1.81
N GLU A 155 29.14 13.05 -0.91
CA GLU A 155 30.11 14.12 -1.24
C GLU A 155 31.42 13.57 -1.82
N ARG A 156 31.82 12.36 -1.38
CA ARG A 156 33.01 11.65 -1.88
C ARG A 156 32.75 10.77 -3.11
N ALA A 157 31.51 10.72 -3.60
CA ALA A 157 31.07 9.83 -4.67
C ALA A 157 31.40 8.33 -4.41
N ASP A 158 31.38 7.90 -3.15
CA ASP A 158 31.62 6.50 -2.76
C ASP A 158 30.31 5.70 -2.75
N GLU A 159 29.91 5.22 -3.93
CA GLU A 159 28.66 4.50 -4.14
C GLU A 159 28.55 3.19 -3.33
N ASN A 160 29.68 2.49 -3.14
CA ASN A 160 29.70 1.23 -2.41
C ASN A 160 29.45 1.48 -0.92
N ARG A 161 30.09 2.51 -0.36
CA ARG A 161 29.83 2.94 1.01
C ARG A 161 28.40 3.44 1.19
N PHE A 162 27.87 4.18 0.22
CA PHE A 162 26.50 4.68 0.27
C PHE A 162 25.46 3.55 0.29
N LYS A 163 25.59 2.53 -0.58
CA LYS A 163 24.72 1.34 -0.60
C LYS A 163 24.75 0.55 0.71
N LEU A 164 25.93 0.42 1.32
CA LEU A 164 26.07 -0.24 2.62
C LEU A 164 25.31 0.53 3.71
N LEU A 165 25.43 1.85 3.74
CA LEU A 165 24.74 2.72 4.70
C LEU A 165 23.22 2.73 4.46
N GLU A 166 22.76 2.62 3.21
CA GLU A 166 21.34 2.48 2.88
C GLU A 166 20.74 1.19 3.47
N THR A 167 21.51 0.09 3.43
CA THR A 167 21.08 -1.17 4.07
C THR A 167 20.98 -1.01 5.58
N GLN A 168 21.97 -0.36 6.21
CA GLN A 168 21.94 -0.08 7.65
C GLN A 168 20.76 0.82 8.06
N PHE A 169 20.36 1.75 7.19
CA PHE A 169 19.18 2.60 7.41
C PHE A 169 17.88 1.78 7.39
N LEU A 170 17.77 0.81 6.49
CA LEU A 170 16.61 -0.09 6.45
C LEU A 170 16.56 -0.99 7.70
N ASP A 171 17.72 -1.47 8.15
CA ASP A 171 17.82 -2.30 9.35
C ASP A 171 17.46 -1.52 10.63
N LEU A 172 17.77 -0.22 10.69
CA LEU A 172 17.32 0.68 11.77
C LEU A 172 15.79 0.74 11.93
N GLY A 173 15.03 0.42 10.88
CA GLY A 173 13.58 0.28 10.95
C GLY A 173 13.11 -0.80 11.93
N THR A 174 13.93 -1.82 12.18
CA THR A 174 13.63 -2.87 13.16
C THR A 174 13.75 -2.38 14.60
N GLU A 175 14.74 -1.51 14.89
CA GLU A 175 14.88 -0.87 16.21
C GLU A 175 13.73 0.11 16.46
N LEU A 176 13.33 0.87 15.43
CA LEU A 176 12.19 1.78 15.49
C LEU A 176 10.88 1.06 15.85
N ALA A 177 10.66 -0.15 15.31
CA ALA A 177 9.46 -0.95 15.60
C ALA A 177 9.35 -1.38 17.07
N ILE A 178 10.48 -1.44 17.80
CA ILE A 178 10.53 -1.73 19.24
C ILE A 178 10.29 -0.45 20.06
N ILE A 179 10.81 0.68 19.59
CA ILE A 179 10.75 1.96 20.31
C ILE A 179 9.36 2.61 20.22
N ILE A 180 8.69 2.52 19.06
CA ILE A 180 7.38 3.15 18.83
C ILE A 180 6.34 2.73 19.88
N PRO A 181 6.12 1.43 20.18
CA PRO A 181 5.14 1.01 21.18
C PRO A 181 5.47 1.46 22.61
N GLU A 182 6.76 1.65 22.92
CA GLU A 182 7.21 2.16 24.23
C GLU A 182 6.94 3.66 24.36
N LEU A 183 7.33 4.45 23.35
CA LEU A 183 7.13 5.88 23.34
C LEU A 183 5.68 6.29 23.12
N ALA A 184 4.87 5.55 22.36
CA ALA A 184 3.47 5.90 22.08
C ALA A 184 2.59 6.06 23.33
N LYS A 185 3.07 5.62 24.49
CA LYS A 185 2.42 5.76 25.80
C LYS A 185 2.87 7.01 26.57
N THR A 186 3.82 7.77 26.04
CA THR A 186 4.39 8.98 26.63
C THR A 186 4.02 10.22 25.83
N ASP A 187 4.13 11.37 26.47
CA ASP A 187 4.00 12.70 25.87
C ASP A 187 5.17 13.06 24.92
N GLN A 188 6.26 12.29 24.95
CA GLN A 188 7.44 12.46 24.10
C GLN A 188 7.31 11.80 22.71
N TYR A 189 6.25 11.03 22.47
CA TYR A 189 6.00 10.38 21.18
C TYR A 189 5.88 11.34 19.99
N PRO A 190 5.09 12.42 20.06
CA PRO A 190 4.89 13.30 18.91
C PRO A 190 6.20 13.94 18.45
N SER A 191 7.01 14.46 19.39
CA SER A 191 8.29 15.11 19.10
C SER A 191 9.34 14.11 18.59
N PHE A 192 9.37 12.88 19.12
CA PHE A 192 10.22 11.81 18.60
C PHE A 192 9.88 11.44 17.15
N ILE A 193 8.60 11.22 16.84
CA ILE A 193 8.17 10.84 15.47
C ILE A 193 8.40 11.96 14.47
N GLU A 194 8.13 13.20 14.88
CA GLU A 194 8.39 14.38 14.04
C GLU A 194 9.87 14.52 13.69
N TYR A 195 10.75 14.39 14.68
CA TYR A 195 12.20 14.46 14.46
C TYR A 195 12.75 13.27 13.67
N ASN A 196 12.27 12.05 13.96
CA ASN A 196 12.61 10.87 13.17
C ASN A 196 12.20 11.03 11.69
N ALA A 197 11.00 11.56 11.43
CA ALA A 197 10.52 11.85 10.08
C ALA A 197 11.38 12.93 9.40
N TYR A 198 11.84 13.94 10.15
CA TYR A 198 12.76 14.97 9.66
C TYR A 198 14.05 14.41 9.09
N VAL A 199 14.77 13.61 9.90
CA VAL A 199 16.06 13.04 9.46
C VAL A 199 15.86 12.01 8.34
N SER A 200 14.83 11.17 8.45
CA SER A 200 14.48 10.18 7.42
C SER A 200 14.15 10.81 6.07
N ASN A 201 13.46 11.96 6.07
CA ASN A 201 13.13 12.70 4.85
C ASN A 201 14.41 13.25 4.18
N LYS A 202 15.36 13.77 4.96
CA LYS A 202 16.66 14.21 4.44
C LYS A 202 17.42 13.07 3.75
N ILE A 203 17.45 11.89 4.37
CA ILE A 203 18.02 10.67 3.78
C ILE A 203 17.31 10.31 2.47
N GLN A 204 15.98 10.35 2.45
CA GLN A 204 15.20 10.02 1.26
C GLN A 204 15.46 10.99 0.10
N LYS A 205 15.50 12.31 0.35
CA LYS A 205 15.88 13.31 -0.65
C LYS A 205 17.29 13.07 -1.18
N MET A 206 18.21 12.66 -0.32
CA MET A 206 19.57 12.32 -0.70
C MET A 206 19.66 11.09 -1.61
N ARG A 207 18.73 10.14 -1.52
CA ARG A 207 18.68 8.95 -2.40
C ARG A 207 18.10 9.23 -3.79
N MET A 208 17.27 10.28 -3.92
CA MET A 208 16.61 10.64 -5.18
C MET A 208 17.44 11.57 -6.06
N ASN A 209 18.31 12.36 -5.45
CA ASN A 209 19.31 13.21 -6.12
C ASN A 209 20.61 12.43 -6.32
#